data_AF-A0A967LP43-F1
#
_entry.id   AF-A0A967LP43-F1
#
_cell.length_a   1.000
_cell.length_b   1.000
_cell.length_c   1.000
_cell.angle_alpha   90.00
_cell.angle_beta   90.00
_cell.angle_gamma   90.00
#
_symmetry.space_group_name_H-M   'P 1'
#
loop_
_entity.id
_entity.type
_entity.pdbx_description
1 polymer ?
#
loop_
_entity_poly.entity_id
_entity_poly.type
_entity_poly.pdbx_seq_one_letter_code
_entity_poly.pdbx_strand_id
1 'polypeptide(L)'
;MGGSFSHASSLRDGGGALVIVCPEGSCGSNVAGLWLADLERDTVALLSPDVVGAWQAEGDRVVYVDNRGAVFTALLDRAALRLGTPTPLFDGVQANQIAAEMQMDTDGTLLYRVGEASSGENEQIYWVDRDGRSEPVQDDWWGDFASLALSPDETLLAFTDESS
;
A
#
# COMPACT_ATOMS: atom_id res chain seq x y z
N MET A 1 10.68 16.02 -13.37
CA MET A 1 10.17 14.64 -13.20
C MET A 1 9.01 14.74 -12.22
N GLY A 2 7.79 14.45 -12.66
CA GLY A 2 6.62 14.39 -11.78
C GLY A 2 6.40 12.93 -11.39
N GLY A 3 6.50 12.62 -10.09
CA GLY A 3 6.17 11.32 -9.53
C GLY A 3 5.11 11.53 -8.45
N SER A 4 4.23 10.55 -8.30
CA SER A 4 3.26 10.51 -7.19
C SER A 4 3.81 9.59 -6.11
N PHE A 5 3.46 9.85 -4.85
CA PHE A 5 3.85 9.01 -3.72
C PHE A 5 2.60 8.57 -2.96
N SER A 6 2.59 7.33 -2.48
CA SER A 6 1.45 6.75 -1.76
C SER A 6 1.69 6.67 -0.24
N HIS A 7 2.96 6.64 0.18
CA HIS A 7 3.35 6.55 1.59
C HIS A 7 4.68 7.26 1.84
N ALA A 8 4.82 7.90 3.00
CA ALA A 8 6.07 8.49 3.45
C ALA A 8 6.22 8.34 4.97
N SER A 9 7.42 7.99 5.42
CA SER A 9 7.80 7.92 6.82
C SER A 9 9.11 8.67 7.03
N SER A 10 9.18 9.52 8.05
CA SER A 10 10.42 10.19 8.42
C SER A 10 11.46 9.21 8.97
N LEU A 11 12.74 9.52 8.76
CA LEU A 11 13.79 8.94 9.57
C LEU A 11 13.78 9.57 10.97
N ARG A 12 14.14 8.80 11.99
CA ARG A 12 14.15 9.19 13.41
C ARG A 12 15.19 10.26 13.73
N ASP A 13 16.27 10.30 12.97
CA ASP A 13 17.28 11.36 13.05
C ASP A 13 16.81 12.68 12.41
N GLY A 14 15.68 12.67 11.70
CA GLY A 14 15.13 13.81 10.96
C GLY A 14 15.91 14.17 9.69
N GLY A 15 16.96 13.41 9.33
CA GLY A 15 17.83 13.70 8.19
C GLY A 15 17.28 13.24 6.84
N GLY A 16 16.13 12.59 6.82
CA GLY A 16 15.55 12.05 5.60
C GLY A 16 14.16 11.43 5.78
N ALA A 17 13.68 10.82 4.71
CA ALA A 17 12.42 10.08 4.68
C ALA A 17 12.51 8.83 3.79
N LEU A 18 11.81 7.79 4.20
CA LEU A 18 11.45 6.65 3.38
C LEU A 18 10.18 7.01 2.61
N VAL A 19 10.19 6.88 1.29
CA VAL A 19 9.08 7.29 0.43
C VAL A 19 8.75 6.17 -0.55
N ILE A 20 7.47 5.84 -0.63
CA ILE A 20 6.96 4.94 -1.66
C ILE A 20 6.60 5.77 -2.88
N VAL A 21 7.32 5.58 -3.98
CA VAL A 21 7.16 6.35 -5.21
C VAL A 21 6.64 5.45 -6.31
N CYS A 22 5.62 5.94 -7.01
CA CYS A 22 5.08 5.32 -8.21
C CYS A 22 5.79 5.94 -9.44
N PRO A 23 6.47 5.13 -10.26
CA PRO A 23 7.04 5.59 -11.51
C PRO A 23 6.00 6.27 -12.40
N GLU A 24 6.44 7.23 -13.22
CA GLU A 24 5.64 7.85 -14.29
C GLU A 24 4.40 8.63 -13.83
N GLY A 25 4.29 8.95 -12.53
CA GLY A 25 3.30 9.87 -11.99
C GLY A 25 1.93 9.25 -11.68
N SER A 26 1.72 7.97 -11.99
CA SER A 26 0.50 7.23 -11.67
C SER A 26 0.80 6.01 -10.81
N CYS A 27 0.06 5.88 -9.71
CA CYS A 27 0.02 4.71 -8.84
C CYS A 27 -1.02 3.66 -9.32
N GLY A 28 -1.75 3.90 -10.42
CA GLY A 28 -2.80 2.99 -10.88
C GLY A 28 -2.29 1.76 -11.65
N SER A 29 -1.07 1.78 -12.18
CA SER A 29 -0.59 0.74 -13.12
C SER A 29 0.88 0.36 -12.96
N ASN A 30 1.59 1.03 -12.05
CA ASN A 30 3.04 0.89 -11.90
C ASN A 30 3.39 0.29 -10.54
N VAL A 31 4.38 -0.60 -10.56
CA VAL A 31 4.97 -1.17 -9.36
C VAL A 31 5.63 -0.06 -8.55
N ALA A 32 5.14 0.15 -7.33
CA ALA A 32 5.74 1.11 -6.43
C ALA A 32 7.11 0.64 -5.91
N GLY A 33 8.00 1.59 -5.64
CA GLY A 33 9.32 1.32 -5.08
C GLY A 33 9.55 2.10 -3.79
N LEU A 34 10.38 1.55 -2.92
CA LEU A 34 10.91 2.25 -1.75
C LEU A 34 12.12 3.09 -2.14
N TRP A 35 12.02 4.38 -1.90
CA TRP A 35 13.09 5.36 -2.07
C TRP A 35 13.51 5.95 -0.74
N LEU A 36 14.79 6.29 -0.64
CA LEU A 36 15.32 7.16 0.39
C LEU A 36 15.42 8.57 -0.17
N ALA A 37 14.78 9.53 0.49
CA ALA A 37 15.10 10.94 0.36
C ALA A 37 16.06 11.34 1.49
N ASP A 38 17.33 11.50 1.18
CA ASP A 38 18.36 11.99 2.11
C ASP A 38 18.44 13.52 1.97
N LEU A 39 17.91 14.24 2.97
CA LEU A 39 17.81 15.70 2.97
C LEU A 39 19.15 16.36 3.29
N GLU A 40 20.02 15.69 4.03
CA GLU A 40 21.36 16.22 4.34
C GLU A 40 22.28 16.20 3.12
N ARG A 41 22.11 15.20 2.25
CA ARG A 41 22.89 15.03 1.02
C ARG A 41 22.17 15.55 -0.23
N ASP A 42 20.95 16.05 -0.09
CA ASP A 42 20.08 16.45 -1.21
C ASP A 42 20.01 15.38 -2.31
N THR A 43 19.77 14.13 -1.92
CA THR A 43 19.82 12.98 -2.81
C THR A 43 18.61 12.08 -2.61
N VAL A 44 18.09 11.54 -3.72
CA VAL A 44 16.99 10.57 -3.71
C VAL A 44 17.44 9.30 -4.45
N ALA A 45 17.29 8.13 -3.83
CA ALA A 45 17.75 6.85 -4.38
C ALA A 45 16.75 5.71 -4.14
N LEU A 46 16.59 4.85 -5.14
CA LEU A 46 15.78 3.64 -5.03
C LEU A 46 16.52 2.63 -4.14
N LEU A 47 15.85 2.19 -3.08
CA LEU A 47 16.36 1.17 -2.15
C LEU A 47 15.90 -0.23 -2.52
N SER A 48 14.63 -0.38 -2.89
CA SER A 48 14.03 -1.67 -3.29
C SER A 48 12.83 -1.46 -4.20
N PRO A 49 12.69 -2.22 -5.29
CA PRO A 49 11.45 -2.29 -6.05
C PRO A 49 10.38 -3.07 -5.26
N ASP A 50 9.13 -3.03 -5.75
CA ASP A 50 7.99 -3.82 -5.26
C ASP A 50 7.65 -3.61 -3.78
N VAL A 51 7.96 -2.43 -3.23
CA VAL A 51 7.67 -2.07 -1.84
C VAL A 51 6.55 -1.04 -1.78
N VAL A 52 5.57 -1.29 -0.92
CA VAL A 52 4.32 -0.52 -0.83
C VAL A 52 4.06 0.07 0.56
N GLY A 53 5.00 -0.13 1.49
CA GLY A 53 5.02 0.49 2.81
C GLY A 53 6.38 0.29 3.47
N ALA A 54 6.87 1.30 4.20
CA ALA A 54 8.14 1.23 4.92
C ALA A 54 8.21 2.20 6.09
N TRP A 55 8.89 1.77 7.16
CA TRP A 55 9.10 2.54 8.39
C TRP A 55 10.47 2.26 9.00
N GLN A 56 11.05 3.27 9.66
CA GLN A 56 12.30 3.08 10.40
C GLN A 56 12.01 2.55 11.82
N ALA A 57 12.53 1.36 12.10
CA ALA A 57 12.57 0.78 13.43
C ALA A 57 13.76 1.36 14.24
N GLU A 58 14.17 0.71 15.32
CA GLU A 58 15.33 1.18 16.08
C GLU A 58 16.64 1.09 15.28
N GLY A 59 17.48 2.12 15.43
CA GLY A 59 18.75 2.25 14.71
C GLY A 59 18.55 2.36 13.20
N ASP A 60 19.41 1.69 12.44
CA ASP A 60 19.36 1.70 10.97
C ASP A 60 18.38 0.68 10.39
N ARG A 61 17.50 0.10 11.22
CA ARG A 61 16.60 -0.95 10.76
C ARG A 61 15.39 -0.35 10.05
N VAL A 62 15.08 -0.90 8.89
CA VAL A 62 13.86 -0.63 8.15
C VAL A 62 12.98 -1.86 8.19
N VAL A 63 11.69 -1.66 8.47
CA VAL A 63 10.63 -2.65 8.29
C VAL A 63 9.82 -2.22 7.08
N TYR A 64 9.56 -3.13 6.14
CA TYR A 64 8.87 -2.79 4.90
C TYR A 64 8.01 -3.95 4.40
N VAL A 65 7.00 -3.61 3.60
CA VAL A 65 6.00 -4.54 3.06
C VAL A 65 6.10 -4.56 1.55
N ASP A 66 6.18 -5.75 0.96
CA ASP A 66 6.09 -5.89 -0.48
C ASP A 66 4.63 -5.81 -0.99
N ASN A 67 4.44 -5.69 -2.30
CA ASN A 67 3.11 -5.65 -2.91
C ASN A 67 2.29 -6.95 -2.78
N ARG A 68 2.85 -8.00 -2.15
CA ARG A 68 2.17 -9.27 -1.83
C ARG A 68 1.81 -9.37 -0.34
N GLY A 69 2.10 -8.35 0.46
CA GLY A 69 1.79 -8.36 1.88
C GLY A 69 2.81 -9.11 2.75
N ALA A 70 3.98 -9.46 2.20
CA ALA A 70 5.07 -10.03 2.96
C ALA A 70 5.88 -8.90 3.63
N VAL A 71 6.15 -9.08 4.93
CA VAL A 71 6.86 -8.11 5.77
C VAL A 71 8.29 -8.55 5.97
N PHE A 72 9.22 -7.63 5.69
CA PHE A 72 10.64 -7.85 5.79
C PHE A 72 11.29 -6.82 6.71
N THR A 73 12.48 -7.15 7.18
CA THR A 73 13.40 -6.18 7.76
C THR A 73 14.78 -6.23 7.10
N ALA A 74 15.41 -5.06 6.95
CA ALA A 74 16.78 -4.94 6.50
C ALA A 74 17.45 -3.74 7.20
N LEU A 75 18.79 -3.71 7.19
CA LEU A 75 19.54 -2.54 7.65
C LEU A 75 19.71 -1.55 6.50
N LEU A 76 19.50 -0.26 6.77
CA LEU A 76 19.74 0.85 5.86
C LEU A 76 21.21 1.27 5.95
N ASP A 77 21.94 1.12 4.85
CA ASP A 77 23.24 1.74 4.67
C ASP A 77 23.04 3.08 3.97
N ARG A 78 22.86 4.14 4.76
CA ARG A 78 22.62 5.50 4.25
C ARG A 78 23.82 6.09 3.51
N ALA A 79 25.04 5.65 3.83
CA ALA A 79 26.24 6.08 3.12
C ALA A 79 26.30 5.50 1.71
N ALA A 80 25.86 4.24 1.54
CA ALA A 80 25.81 3.57 0.24
C ALA A 80 24.43 3.66 -0.45
N LEU A 81 23.44 4.31 0.17
CA LEU A 81 22.07 4.47 -0.32
C LEU A 81 21.42 3.12 -0.71
N ARG A 82 21.50 2.12 0.18
CA ARG A 82 20.99 0.77 -0.09
C ARG A 82 20.45 0.08 1.16
N LEU A 83 19.59 -0.90 0.97
CA LEU A 83 19.24 -1.87 2.01
C LEU A 83 20.22 -3.04 2.01
N GLY A 84 20.45 -3.59 3.20
CA GLY A 84 21.12 -4.88 3.38
C GLY A 84 20.22 -6.05 2.96
N THR A 85 20.67 -7.27 3.25
CA THR A 85 19.91 -8.48 2.94
C THR A 85 18.56 -8.50 3.68
N PRO A 86 17.44 -8.69 2.97
CA PRO A 86 16.11 -8.83 3.57
C PRO A 86 16.03 -10.05 4.50
N THR A 87 15.43 -9.87 5.67
CA THR A 87 15.02 -10.96 6.58
C THR A 87 13.50 -10.97 6.65
N PRO A 88 12.83 -12.07 6.28
CA PRO A 88 11.37 -12.16 6.40
C PRO A 88 10.96 -12.17 7.87
N LEU A 89 9.86 -11.48 8.19
CA LEU A 89 9.29 -11.44 9.53
C LEU A 89 7.99 -12.24 9.59
N PHE A 90 7.03 -11.91 8.73
CA PHE A 90 5.73 -12.56 8.59
C PHE A 90 5.08 -12.15 7.25
N ASP A 91 3.93 -12.73 6.93
CA ASP A 91 3.12 -12.43 5.75
C ASP A 91 1.64 -12.24 6.10
N GLY A 92 0.82 -11.95 5.09
CA GLY A 92 -0.63 -11.83 5.21
C GLY A 92 -1.14 -10.42 5.54
N VAL A 93 -0.28 -9.39 5.48
CA VAL A 93 -0.73 -8.00 5.49
C VAL A 93 -1.55 -7.75 4.23
N GLN A 94 -2.75 -7.21 4.36
CA GLN A 94 -3.50 -6.76 3.19
C GLN A 94 -2.73 -5.62 2.53
N ALA A 95 -2.33 -5.82 1.29
CA ALA A 95 -1.59 -4.85 0.49
C ALA A 95 -2.15 -4.84 -0.93
N ASN A 96 -1.92 -3.80 -1.71
CA ASN A 96 -2.14 -3.81 -3.15
C ASN A 96 -0.86 -3.34 -3.84
N GLN A 97 -0.93 -2.98 -5.13
CA GLN A 97 0.25 -2.57 -5.89
C GLN A 97 0.95 -1.31 -5.36
N ILE A 98 0.28 -0.52 -4.50
CA ILE A 98 0.76 0.81 -4.10
C ILE A 98 0.64 1.13 -2.61
N ALA A 99 -0.07 0.32 -1.84
CA ALA A 99 -0.24 0.53 -0.41
C ALA A 99 -0.29 -0.79 0.36
N ALA A 100 0.24 -0.77 1.59
CA ALA A 100 0.00 -1.80 2.60
C ALA A 100 -0.87 -1.24 3.73
N GLU A 101 -1.78 -2.06 4.23
CA GLU A 101 -2.69 -1.74 5.32
C GLU A 101 -2.02 -2.08 6.65
N MET A 102 -0.92 -1.39 6.89
CA MET A 102 -0.04 -1.57 8.03
C MET A 102 0.49 -0.22 8.49
N GLN A 103 0.68 -0.05 9.79
CA GLN A 103 1.39 1.06 10.41
C GLN A 103 2.27 0.51 11.54
N MET A 104 3.39 1.20 11.79
CA MET A 104 4.32 0.87 12.87
C MET A 104 4.55 2.08 13.75
N ASP A 105 4.43 1.90 15.07
CA ASP A 105 4.81 2.91 16.05
C ASP A 105 6.32 2.86 16.33
N THR A 106 6.80 3.92 16.98
CA THR A 106 8.18 4.14 17.38
C THR A 106 8.77 3.05 18.28
N ASP A 107 7.95 2.30 19.02
CA ASP A 107 8.37 1.17 19.85
C ASP A 107 8.38 -0.17 19.10
N GLY A 108 8.01 -0.16 17.82
CA GLY A 108 7.90 -1.36 16.98
C GLY A 108 6.54 -2.06 17.07
N THR A 109 5.56 -1.51 17.78
CA THR A 109 4.18 -2.01 17.77
C THR A 109 3.57 -1.86 16.38
N LEU A 110 2.96 -2.93 15.88
CA LEU A 110 2.36 -2.98 14.54
C LEU A 110 0.84 -3.02 14.63
N LEU A 111 0.18 -2.16 13.85
CA LEU A 111 -1.24 -2.27 13.52
C LEU A 111 -1.33 -2.63 12.05
N TYR A 112 -2.01 -3.73 11.73
CA TYR A 112 -2.18 -4.16 10.35
C TYR A 112 -3.50 -4.87 10.12
N ARG A 113 -3.99 -4.85 8.88
CA ARG A 113 -5.13 -5.63 8.43
C ARG A 113 -4.64 -6.92 7.81
N VAL A 114 -5.24 -8.04 8.20
CA VAL A 114 -4.95 -9.36 7.61
C VAL A 114 -5.88 -9.60 6.44
N GLY A 115 -5.37 -10.11 5.33
CA GLY A 115 -6.20 -10.54 4.20
C GLY A 115 -5.46 -10.49 2.88
N GLU A 116 -6.09 -11.04 1.84
CA GLU A 116 -5.60 -10.89 0.48
C GLU A 116 -5.78 -9.44 0.02
N ALA A 117 -4.84 -9.02 -0.83
CA ALA A 117 -4.98 -7.85 -1.66
C ALA A 117 -6.32 -7.87 -2.38
N SER A 118 -7.28 -7.03 -2.00
CA SER A 118 -8.34 -6.67 -2.93
C SER A 118 -7.72 -5.60 -3.83
N SER A 119 -7.07 -6.01 -4.92
CA SER A 119 -7.26 -5.20 -6.12
C SER A 119 -8.77 -5.23 -6.36
N GLY A 120 -9.40 -4.11 -6.69
CA GLY A 120 -10.82 -4.10 -7.07
C GLY A 120 -11.10 -4.96 -8.31
N GLU A 121 -10.13 -5.73 -8.79
CA GLU A 121 -10.24 -6.60 -9.93
C GLU A 121 -11.15 -7.77 -9.58
N ASN A 122 -12.32 -7.79 -10.23
CA ASN A 122 -13.30 -8.87 -10.17
C ASN A 122 -14.05 -8.94 -8.82
N GLU A 123 -14.62 -7.81 -8.43
CA GLU A 123 -15.57 -7.64 -7.33
C GLU A 123 -17.01 -7.97 -7.77
N GLN A 124 -17.87 -8.33 -6.80
CA GLN A 124 -19.30 -8.50 -7.01
C GLN A 124 -20.07 -7.66 -5.98
N ILE A 125 -21.13 -6.99 -6.42
CA ILE A 125 -21.93 -6.11 -5.57
C ILE A 125 -23.04 -6.91 -4.89
N TYR A 126 -23.24 -6.66 -3.59
CA TYR A 126 -24.25 -7.34 -2.77
C TYR A 126 -25.27 -6.35 -2.18
N TRP A 127 -26.54 -6.76 -2.13
CA TRP A 127 -27.53 -6.18 -1.23
C TRP A 127 -27.30 -6.72 0.17
N VAL A 128 -27.38 -5.84 1.18
CA VAL A 128 -27.28 -6.22 2.59
C VAL A 128 -28.48 -5.67 3.35
N ASP A 129 -29.27 -6.55 3.95
CA ASP A 129 -30.41 -6.16 4.77
C ASP A 129 -29.98 -5.67 6.17
N ARG A 130 -30.93 -5.09 6.93
CA ARG A 130 -30.66 -4.57 8.30
C ARG A 130 -30.34 -5.65 9.32
N ASP A 131 -30.64 -6.91 9.03
CA ASP A 131 -30.31 -8.06 9.86
C ASP A 131 -28.93 -8.65 9.49
N GLY A 132 -28.25 -8.07 8.50
CA GLY A 132 -26.92 -8.47 8.03
C GLY A 132 -26.93 -9.63 7.03
N ARG A 133 -28.08 -9.98 6.44
CA ARG A 133 -28.13 -10.95 5.34
C ARG A 133 -27.70 -10.29 4.04
N SER A 134 -26.79 -10.94 3.33
CA SER A 134 -26.26 -10.48 2.05
C SER A 134 -26.71 -11.38 0.90
N GLU A 135 -27.13 -10.79 -0.22
CA GLU A 135 -27.39 -11.48 -1.48
C GLU A 135 -26.76 -10.70 -2.66
N PRO A 136 -26.25 -11.37 -3.70
CA PRO A 136 -25.67 -10.66 -4.84
C PRO A 136 -26.73 -9.81 -5.55
N VAL A 137 -26.37 -8.61 -5.99
CA VAL A 137 -27.25 -7.78 -6.83
C VAL A 137 -27.56 -8.52 -8.14
N GLN A 138 -26.57 -9.24 -8.68
CA GLN A 138 -26.70 -10.14 -9.82
C GLN A 138 -25.63 -11.24 -9.75
N ASP A 139 -26.04 -12.51 -9.88
CA ASP A 139 -25.22 -13.71 -9.60
C ASP A 139 -23.93 -13.82 -10.44
N ASP A 140 -23.92 -13.29 -11.67
CA ASP A 140 -22.80 -13.36 -12.60
C ASP A 140 -22.22 -11.99 -12.96
N TRP A 141 -22.48 -10.97 -12.13
CA TRP A 141 -22.00 -9.62 -12.37
C TRP A 141 -20.75 -9.32 -11.56
N TRP A 142 -19.62 -9.39 -12.25
CA TRP A 142 -18.28 -9.14 -11.71
C TRP A 142 -17.64 -7.97 -12.46
N GLY A 143 -16.86 -7.14 -11.77
CA GLY A 143 -16.23 -5.95 -12.35
C GLY A 143 -15.23 -5.28 -11.42
N ASP A 144 -14.65 -4.16 -11.88
CA ASP A 144 -13.80 -3.29 -11.05
C ASP A 144 -14.56 -1.99 -10.75
N PHE A 145 -15.20 -1.95 -9.57
CA PHE A 145 -16.16 -0.92 -9.21
C PHE A 145 -15.54 0.10 -8.23
N ALA A 146 -15.26 1.32 -8.68
CA ALA A 146 -14.63 2.32 -7.80
C ALA A 146 -15.63 3.15 -6.97
N SER A 147 -16.85 3.36 -7.46
CA SER A 147 -17.87 4.21 -6.80
C SER A 147 -19.24 3.55 -6.84
N LEU A 148 -20.02 3.64 -5.77
CA LEU A 148 -21.39 3.12 -5.67
C LEU A 148 -22.32 4.19 -5.07
N ALA A 149 -23.51 4.36 -5.66
CA ALA A 149 -24.55 5.22 -5.11
C ALA A 149 -25.94 4.63 -5.29
N LEU A 150 -26.75 4.68 -4.23
CA LEU A 150 -28.15 4.27 -4.24
C LEU A 150 -29.06 5.46 -4.43
N SER A 151 -30.10 5.29 -5.26
CA SER A 151 -31.18 6.27 -5.30
C SER A 151 -31.90 6.34 -3.95
N PRO A 152 -32.47 7.50 -3.56
CA PRO A 152 -33.15 7.65 -2.26
C PRO A 152 -34.34 6.69 -2.05
N ASP A 153 -34.92 6.20 -3.13
CA ASP A 153 -36.00 5.20 -3.15
C ASP A 153 -35.49 3.76 -3.32
N GLU A 154 -34.16 3.56 -3.32
CA GLU A 154 -33.46 2.27 -3.37
C GLU A 154 -33.77 1.43 -4.63
N THR A 155 -34.30 2.05 -5.68
CA THR A 155 -34.66 1.34 -6.93
C THR A 155 -33.52 1.32 -7.97
N LEU A 156 -32.52 2.20 -7.82
CA LEU A 156 -31.42 2.33 -8.76
C LEU A 156 -30.07 2.31 -8.03
N LEU A 157 -29.13 1.59 -8.62
CA LEU A 157 -27.72 1.60 -8.26
C LEU A 157 -26.94 2.28 -9.40
N ALA A 158 -26.17 3.31 -9.06
CA ALA A 158 -25.18 3.91 -9.95
C ALA A 158 -23.79 3.43 -9.54
N PHE A 159 -22.94 3.16 -10.53
CA PHE A 159 -21.57 2.73 -10.31
C PHE A 159 -20.61 3.34 -11.34
N THR A 160 -19.32 3.37 -11.01
CA THR A 160 -18.23 3.60 -11.97
C THR A 160 -17.47 2.30 -12.17
N ASP A 161 -17.11 2.02 -13.42
CA ASP A 161 -16.33 0.85 -13.82
C ASP A 161 -14.96 1.35 -14.30
N GLU A 162 -13.90 0.87 -13.67
CA GLU A 162 -12.51 1.27 -13.97
C GLU A 162 -11.87 0.42 -15.09
N SER A 163 -12.60 -0.55 -15.66
CA SER A 163 -12.11 -1.43 -16.71
C SER A 163 -12.15 -0.84 -18.14
N SER A 164 -12.31 0.48 -18.31
CA SER A 164 -12.51 1.14 -19.63
C SER A 164 -11.51 2.24 -20.01
#